data_AF-A0A354G0Y5-F1
#
_entry.id   AF-A0A354G0Y5-F1
#
_cell.length_a   1.000
_cell.length_b   1.000
_cell.length_c   1.000
_cell.angle_alpha   90.00
_cell.angle_beta   90.00
_cell.angle_gamma   90.00
#
_symmetry.space_group_name_H-M   'P 1'
#
loop_
_entity.id
_entity.type
_entity.pdbx_description
1 polymer ?
#
loop_
_entity_poly.entity_id
_entity_poly.type
_entity_poly.pdbx_seq_one_letter_code
_entity_poly.pdbx_strand_id
1 'polypeptide(L)'
;MENNKLKNGINEIRSIVMTDSEKARVFDNILKASTSNSKPIKSPWVTFSFVAMLQSNRLVYYIVIPLIIILSSGGVVFASQDSLPDNILYPIKVKVLEPMEGALAFSNTAKAKHESGLATKRLIEAETLAKAGKLNSSNEEKINNLLTLHTISLNKALEKVDDTNATETIEDISTSFRAEMNAHAKVLAVIKEKQKQKKSNDNEVEKEDNKISNTAKVNAEKIKKISNKINKENIVKYNSKKEEVKSLIENTDEKVKYTNQNENKIEISTEDDTHKTIDKAREYLEDSTMKDKEGDWKEAYSSLLDSESSIKEANILFKNGIKHKEERKNKRD
;
A
#
# COMPACT_ATOMS: atom_id res chain seq x y z
N MET A 1 -79.55 33.89 -6.24
CA MET A 1 -79.45 35.25 -5.68
C MET A 1 -77.99 35.67 -5.74
N GLU A 2 -77.62 36.53 -6.70
CA GLU A 2 -76.27 37.12 -6.77
C GLU A 2 -76.05 38.08 -5.60
N ASN A 3 -74.98 37.89 -4.84
CA ASN A 3 -74.74 38.62 -3.59
C ASN A 3 -74.09 39.99 -3.88
N ASN A 4 -74.89 40.94 -4.35
CA ASN A 4 -74.45 42.32 -4.64
C ASN A 4 -73.79 43.01 -3.43
N LYS A 5 -74.10 42.59 -2.20
CA LYS A 5 -73.44 43.10 -0.99
C LYS A 5 -71.95 42.80 -0.96
N LEU A 6 -71.54 41.62 -1.44
CA LEU A 6 -70.15 41.19 -1.43
C LEU A 6 -69.34 41.92 -2.52
N LYS A 7 -69.94 42.17 -3.68
CA LYS A 7 -69.35 43.03 -4.73
C LYS A 7 -69.17 44.47 -4.24
N ASN A 8 -70.14 45.02 -3.49
CA ASN A 8 -70.03 46.35 -2.92
C ASN A 8 -68.92 46.45 -1.86
N GLY A 9 -68.82 45.46 -0.95
CA GLY A 9 -67.73 45.43 0.04
C GLY A 9 -66.33 45.32 -0.58
N ILE A 10 -66.18 44.55 -1.67
CA ILE A 10 -64.92 44.48 -2.42
C ILE A 10 -64.58 45.83 -3.07
N ASN A 11 -65.58 46.54 -3.59
CA ASN A 11 -65.38 47.86 -4.18
C ASN A 11 -65.00 48.91 -3.13
N GLU A 12 -65.59 48.85 -1.93
CA GLU A 12 -65.21 49.72 -0.81
C GLU A 12 -63.76 49.46 -0.37
N ILE A 13 -63.33 48.21 -0.20
CA ILE A 13 -61.95 47.88 0.15
C ILE A 13 -60.97 48.33 -0.95
N ARG A 14 -61.34 48.19 -2.23
CA ARG A 14 -60.54 48.69 -3.35
C ARG A 14 -60.47 50.21 -3.42
N SER A 15 -61.40 50.93 -2.80
CA SER A 15 -61.34 52.40 -2.70
C SER A 15 -60.39 52.89 -1.60
N ILE A 16 -60.04 52.03 -0.65
CA ILE A 16 -59.03 52.30 0.38
C ILE A 16 -57.65 52.03 -0.22
N VAL A 17 -57.22 52.93 -1.10
CA VAL A 17 -55.84 52.96 -1.61
C VAL A 17 -55.12 54.10 -0.92
N MET A 18 -53.89 53.84 -0.45
CA MET A 18 -53.04 54.92 0.08
C MET A 18 -52.85 55.99 -0.99
N THR A 19 -52.99 57.25 -0.59
CA THR A 19 -52.66 58.36 -1.49
C THR A 19 -51.16 58.33 -1.81
N ASP A 20 -50.78 58.85 -2.97
CA ASP A 20 -49.37 58.91 -3.38
C ASP A 20 -48.50 59.64 -2.33
N SER A 21 -49.07 60.62 -1.63
CA SER A 21 -48.42 61.34 -0.55
C SER A 21 -48.14 60.48 0.69
N GLU A 22 -49.05 59.59 1.06
CA GLU A 22 -48.88 58.67 2.19
C GLU A 22 -47.89 57.57 1.83
N LYS A 23 -47.96 57.07 0.59
CA LYS A 23 -47.02 56.09 0.08
C LYS A 23 -45.59 56.65 0.06
N ALA A 24 -45.43 57.92 -0.36
CA ALA A 24 -44.15 58.60 -0.32
C ALA A 24 -43.61 58.78 1.10
N ARG A 25 -44.47 59.12 2.08
CA ARG A 25 -44.08 59.25 3.49
C ARG A 25 -43.65 57.92 4.11
N VAL A 26 -44.37 56.84 3.83
CA VAL A 26 -43.99 55.51 4.30
C VAL A 26 -42.67 55.06 3.68
N PHE A 27 -42.46 55.33 2.39
CA PHE A 27 -41.21 55.01 1.71
C PHE A 27 -40.02 55.81 2.28
N ASP A 28 -40.19 57.11 2.53
CA ASP A 28 -39.17 57.96 3.15
C ASP A 28 -38.80 57.47 4.57
N ASN A 29 -39.79 57.05 5.36
CA ASN A 29 -39.55 56.46 6.69
C ASN A 29 -38.78 55.13 6.62
N ILE A 30 -39.09 54.26 5.64
CA ILE A 30 -38.37 52.99 5.44
C ILE A 30 -36.92 53.23 5.00
N LEU A 31 -36.71 54.19 4.09
CA LEU A 31 -35.37 54.55 3.62
C LEU A 31 -34.53 55.14 4.76
N LYS A 32 -35.08 56.06 5.55
CA LYS A 32 -34.40 56.64 6.72
C LYS A 32 -34.08 55.59 7.79
N ALA A 33 -34.98 54.63 8.01
CA ALA A 33 -34.72 53.50 8.92
C ALA A 33 -33.62 52.57 8.39
N SER A 34 -33.52 52.39 7.06
CA SER A 34 -32.54 51.49 6.43
C SER A 34 -31.10 52.06 6.39
N THR A 35 -30.94 53.39 6.50
CA THR A 35 -29.61 54.04 6.55
C THR A 35 -29.01 54.15 7.95
N SER A 36 -29.75 53.76 8.99
CA SER A 36 -29.23 53.78 10.37
C SER A 36 -28.49 52.47 10.68
N ASN A 37 -27.18 52.45 10.39
CA ASN A 37 -26.15 51.57 10.95
C ASN A 37 -26.57 50.11 11.25
N SER A 38 -26.98 49.32 10.26
CA SER A 38 -26.99 47.87 10.42
C SER A 38 -25.58 47.31 10.23
N LYS A 39 -24.86 47.08 11.34
CA LYS A 39 -23.68 46.21 11.28
C LYS A 39 -24.15 44.83 10.82
N PRO A 40 -23.52 44.19 9.81
CA PRO A 40 -23.96 42.88 9.35
C PRO A 40 -23.91 41.89 10.52
N ILE A 41 -25.02 41.20 10.76
CA ILE A 41 -25.14 40.20 11.82
C ILE A 41 -24.27 39.01 11.41
N LYS A 42 -23.19 38.77 12.16
CA LYS A 42 -22.27 37.66 11.89
C LYS A 42 -22.98 36.33 12.14
N SER A 43 -22.98 35.46 11.14
CA SER A 43 -23.55 34.11 11.24
C SER A 43 -22.81 33.27 12.30
N PRO A 44 -23.52 32.46 13.11
CA PRO A 44 -22.92 31.53 14.08
C PRO A 44 -22.02 30.46 13.43
N TRP A 45 -22.09 30.27 12.12
CA TRP A 45 -21.33 29.25 11.39
C TRP A 45 -19.98 29.77 10.89
N VAL A 46 -19.71 31.08 10.98
CA VAL A 46 -18.42 31.66 10.54
C VAL A 46 -17.28 31.23 11.46
N THR A 47 -17.55 30.89 12.72
CA THR A 47 -16.57 30.33 13.67
C THR A 47 -16.11 28.91 13.33
N PHE A 48 -16.89 28.17 12.51
CA PHE A 48 -16.55 26.83 12.04
C PHE A 48 -15.89 26.83 10.65
N SER A 49 -15.67 28.01 10.06
CA SER A 49 -14.96 28.12 8.78
C SER A 49 -13.46 28.16 9.00
N PHE A 50 -12.75 27.16 8.47
CA PHE A 50 -11.29 27.10 8.40
C PHE A 50 -10.70 28.40 7.78
N VAL A 51 -11.42 29.02 6.84
CA VAL A 51 -11.03 30.27 6.18
C VAL A 51 -11.08 31.48 7.14
N ALA A 52 -12.10 31.57 8.00
CA ALA A 52 -12.22 32.66 8.97
C ALA A 52 -11.19 32.52 10.12
N MET A 53 -10.87 31.29 10.51
CA MET A 53 -9.81 30.98 11.47
C MET A 53 -8.42 31.34 10.91
N LEU A 54 -8.15 31.08 9.63
CA LEU A 54 -6.91 31.50 8.97
C LEU A 54 -6.79 33.03 8.84
N GLN A 55 -7.90 33.74 8.61
CA GLN A 55 -7.89 35.19 8.42
C GLN A 55 -7.73 35.99 9.72
N SER A 56 -8.17 35.46 10.87
CA SER A 56 -8.13 36.19 12.15
C SER A 56 -6.74 36.21 12.81
N ASN A 57 -5.90 35.20 12.54
CA ASN A 57 -4.62 35.03 13.22
C ASN A 57 -3.46 35.22 12.25
N ARG A 58 -2.90 36.45 12.21
CA ARG A 58 -1.71 36.78 11.38
C ARG A 58 -0.53 35.82 11.63
N LEU A 59 -0.42 35.22 12.82
CA LEU A 59 0.59 34.21 13.15
C LEU A 59 0.42 32.89 12.40
N VAL A 60 -0.82 32.48 12.07
CA VAL A 60 -1.08 31.28 11.27
C VAL A 60 -0.53 31.47 9.86
N TYR A 61 -0.67 32.66 9.29
CA TYR A 61 -0.08 33.01 7.99
C TYR A 61 1.45 32.88 8.02
N TYR A 62 2.11 33.38 9.07
CA TYR A 62 3.57 33.32 9.21
C TYR A 62 4.14 31.93 9.51
N ILE A 63 3.33 30.96 9.94
CA ILE A 63 3.78 29.58 10.19
C ILE A 63 3.38 28.67 9.03
N VAL A 64 2.11 28.75 8.61
CA VAL A 64 1.52 27.83 7.64
C VAL A 64 2.06 28.10 6.24
N ILE A 65 2.29 29.35 5.84
CA ILE A 65 2.80 29.65 4.49
C ILE A 65 4.25 29.24 4.29
N PRO A 66 5.21 29.55 5.18
CA PRO A 66 6.55 29.00 5.04
C PRO A 66 6.56 27.48 5.19
N LEU A 67 5.72 26.88 6.04
CA LEU A 67 5.57 25.42 6.11
C LEU A 67 5.07 24.84 4.78
N ILE A 68 4.06 25.46 4.17
CA ILE A 68 3.58 25.08 2.84
C ILE A 68 4.69 25.29 1.80
N ILE A 69 5.42 26.40 1.80
CA ILE A 69 6.51 26.65 0.84
C ILE A 69 7.67 25.64 1.02
N ILE A 70 8.00 25.28 2.26
CA ILE A 70 9.01 24.26 2.58
C ILE A 70 8.52 22.87 2.16
N LEU A 71 7.23 22.55 2.33
CA LEU A 71 6.62 21.30 1.88
C LEU A 71 6.36 21.27 0.36
N SER A 72 6.18 22.43 -0.28
CA SER A 72 5.88 22.61 -1.71
C SER A 72 7.14 22.69 -2.56
N SER A 73 8.26 23.08 -1.97
CA SER A 73 9.57 22.79 -2.57
C SER A 73 9.74 21.28 -2.44
N GLY A 74 9.41 20.54 -3.49
CA GLY A 74 9.25 19.08 -3.49
C GLY A 74 10.44 18.25 -2.97
N GLY A 75 11.53 18.88 -2.54
CA GLY A 75 12.67 18.25 -1.90
C GLY A 75 12.33 17.50 -0.60
N VAL A 76 11.42 17.99 0.26
CA VAL A 76 11.07 17.27 1.51
C VAL A 76 10.26 16.00 1.21
N VAL A 77 9.32 16.08 0.25
CA VAL A 77 8.52 14.93 -0.18
C VAL A 77 9.41 13.90 -0.89
N PHE A 78 10.25 14.36 -1.82
CA PHE A 78 11.19 13.51 -2.55
C PHE A 78 12.21 12.84 -1.60
N ALA A 79 12.80 13.58 -0.67
CA ALA A 79 13.73 13.02 0.32
C ALA A 79 13.04 12.06 1.31
N SER A 80 11.73 12.22 1.56
CA SER A 80 10.98 11.31 2.42
C SER A 80 10.74 9.95 1.76
N GLN A 81 10.70 9.87 0.42
CA GLN A 81 10.45 8.63 -0.30
C GLN A 81 11.50 7.54 -0.01
N ASP A 82 12.77 7.94 0.08
CA ASP A 82 13.89 7.04 0.40
C ASP A 82 14.19 6.96 1.91
N SER A 83 13.36 7.60 2.74
CA SER A 83 13.60 7.59 4.19
C SER A 83 13.37 6.21 4.80
N LEU A 84 14.24 5.84 5.75
CA LEU A 84 14.17 4.63 6.56
C LEU A 84 13.55 4.92 7.94
N PRO A 85 13.09 3.90 8.70
CA PRO A 85 12.46 4.08 10.00
C PRO A 85 13.24 4.89 11.07
N ASP A 86 14.55 5.03 10.92
CA ASP A 86 15.45 5.85 11.76
C ASP A 86 15.54 7.32 11.33
N ASN A 87 15.04 7.67 10.15
CA ASN A 87 15.09 9.02 9.61
C ASN A 87 13.91 9.88 10.08
N ILE A 88 14.16 11.17 10.28
CA ILE A 88 13.17 12.15 10.75
C ILE A 88 12.00 12.35 9.77
N LEU A 89 12.22 12.08 8.47
CA LEU A 89 11.21 12.23 7.41
C LEU A 89 10.34 10.97 7.21
N TYR A 90 10.65 9.87 7.89
CA TYR A 90 9.89 8.62 7.76
C TYR A 90 8.41 8.74 8.14
N PRO A 91 8.02 9.52 9.17
CA PRO A 91 6.61 9.77 9.42
C PRO A 91 5.89 10.45 8.25
N ILE A 92 6.58 11.28 7.45
CA ILE A 92 5.99 11.92 6.27
C ILE A 92 5.76 10.88 5.17
N LYS A 93 6.74 9.99 4.95
CA LYS A 93 6.61 8.86 4.02
C LYS A 93 5.36 8.03 4.30
N VAL A 94 5.24 7.53 5.53
CA VAL A 94 4.21 6.55 5.90
C VAL A 94 2.84 7.19 6.15
N LYS A 95 2.78 8.42 6.67
CA LYS A 95 1.49 9.06 7.03
C LYS A 95 0.92 9.96 5.95
N VAL A 96 1.73 10.39 4.98
CA VAL A 96 1.32 11.36 3.95
C VAL A 96 1.51 10.80 2.55
N LEU A 97 2.74 10.43 2.19
CA LEU A 97 3.07 10.05 0.82
C LEU A 97 2.39 8.75 0.41
N GLU A 98 2.58 7.67 1.17
CA GLU A 98 2.06 6.34 0.82
C GLU A 98 0.53 6.25 0.88
N PRO A 99 -0.19 6.89 1.84
CA PRO A 99 -1.64 6.96 1.78
C PRO A 99 -2.14 7.78 0.58
N MET A 100 -1.42 8.82 0.18
CA MET A 100 -1.78 9.62 -1.01
C MET A 100 -1.59 8.80 -2.29
N GLU A 101 -0.49 8.04 -2.41
CA GLU A 101 -0.31 7.07 -3.49
C GLU A 101 -1.44 6.03 -3.51
N GLY A 102 -1.81 5.51 -2.33
CA GLY A 102 -2.89 4.53 -2.19
C GLY A 102 -4.27 5.08 -2.51
N ALA A 103 -4.51 6.38 -2.28
CA ALA A 103 -5.76 7.04 -2.63
C ALA A 103 -5.98 7.13 -4.16
N LEU A 104 -4.90 7.07 -4.94
CA LEU A 104 -4.96 7.01 -6.41
C LEU A 104 -5.27 5.60 -6.94
N ALA A 105 -5.24 4.56 -6.08
CA ALA A 105 -5.62 3.21 -6.45
C ALA A 105 -7.15 3.05 -6.43
N PHE A 106 -7.80 3.28 -7.57
CA PHE A 106 -9.26 3.31 -7.66
C PHE A 106 -9.94 1.94 -7.60
N SER A 107 -9.30 0.87 -8.11
CA SER A 107 -9.85 -0.49 -8.09
C SER A 107 -9.34 -1.33 -6.89
N ASN A 108 -10.08 -2.37 -6.50
CA ASN A 108 -9.65 -3.29 -5.44
C ASN A 108 -8.37 -4.04 -5.82
N THR A 109 -8.21 -4.38 -7.10
CA THR A 109 -6.97 -4.92 -7.66
C THR A 109 -5.79 -3.96 -7.52
N ALA A 110 -5.98 -2.67 -7.84
CA ALA A 110 -4.94 -1.67 -7.66
C ALA A 110 -4.56 -1.49 -6.19
N LYS A 111 -5.56 -1.49 -5.29
CA LYS A 111 -5.33 -1.40 -3.83
C LYS A 111 -4.57 -2.63 -3.30
N ALA A 112 -4.93 -3.83 -3.74
CA ALA A 112 -4.22 -5.04 -3.38
C ALA A 112 -2.74 -4.98 -3.82
N LYS A 113 -2.47 -4.57 -5.07
CA LYS A 113 -1.10 -4.37 -5.56
C LYS A 113 -0.33 -3.31 -4.77
N HIS A 114 -0.99 -2.19 -4.42
CA HIS A 114 -0.37 -1.13 -3.61
C HIS A 114 0.05 -1.63 -2.24
N GLU A 115 -0.86 -2.28 -1.52
CA GLU A 115 -0.59 -2.81 -0.16
C GLU A 115 0.45 -3.94 -0.18
N SER A 116 0.42 -4.82 -1.20
CA SER A 116 1.48 -5.81 -1.43
C SER A 116 2.84 -5.13 -1.59
N GLY A 117 2.92 -4.10 -2.43
CA GLY A 117 4.15 -3.35 -2.65
C GLY A 117 4.66 -2.64 -1.39
N LEU A 118 3.77 -2.06 -0.58
CA LEU A 118 4.15 -1.44 0.69
C LEU A 118 4.70 -2.47 1.69
N ALA A 119 4.09 -3.65 1.80
CA ALA A 119 4.60 -4.73 2.64
C ALA A 119 6.02 -5.16 2.21
N THR A 120 6.26 -5.31 0.91
CA THR A 120 7.59 -5.63 0.36
C THR A 120 8.61 -4.52 0.61
N LYS A 121 8.21 -3.25 0.48
CA LYS A 121 9.05 -2.10 0.87
C LYS A 121 9.49 -2.20 2.33
N ARG A 122 8.64 -2.64 3.27
CA ARG A 122 9.03 -2.82 4.70
C ARG A 122 10.14 -3.84 4.89
N LEU A 123 10.12 -4.93 4.12
CA LEU A 123 11.19 -5.92 4.19
C LEU A 123 12.50 -5.40 3.59
N ILE A 124 12.43 -4.63 2.51
CA ILE A 124 13.61 -3.96 1.93
C ILE A 124 14.20 -2.92 2.90
N GLU A 125 13.37 -2.16 3.60
CA GLU A 125 13.80 -1.23 4.65
C GLU A 125 14.48 -1.98 5.80
N ALA A 126 13.90 -3.11 6.24
CA ALA A 126 14.49 -3.98 7.25
C ALA A 126 15.87 -4.49 6.80
N GLU A 127 16.00 -4.96 5.56
CA GLU A 127 17.28 -5.42 5.02
C GLU A 127 18.32 -4.31 4.97
N THR A 128 17.90 -3.10 4.59
CA THR A 128 18.78 -1.95 4.47
C THR A 128 19.31 -1.54 5.85
N LEU A 129 18.42 -1.44 6.84
CA LEU A 129 18.79 -1.20 8.23
C LEU A 129 19.65 -2.33 8.80
N ALA A 130 19.32 -3.58 8.49
CA ALA A 130 20.10 -4.75 8.91
C ALA A 130 21.51 -4.64 8.34
N LYS A 131 21.69 -4.46 7.02
CA LYS A 131 23.01 -4.31 6.37
C LYS A 131 23.83 -3.17 6.98
N ALA A 132 23.17 -2.07 7.37
CA ALA A 132 23.80 -0.92 8.02
C ALA A 132 24.08 -1.12 9.54
N GLY A 133 23.64 -2.22 10.15
CA GLY A 133 23.76 -2.44 11.59
C GLY A 133 22.85 -1.54 12.44
N LYS A 134 21.81 -0.96 11.83
CA LYS A 134 20.87 0.01 12.44
C LYS A 134 19.48 -0.57 12.72
N LEU A 135 19.28 -1.86 12.47
CA LEU A 135 18.04 -2.55 12.82
C LEU A 135 18.00 -2.83 14.33
N ASN A 136 17.59 -1.82 15.10
CA ASN A 136 17.33 -1.93 16.54
C ASN A 136 15.88 -2.34 16.82
N SER A 137 15.55 -2.67 18.06
CA SER A 137 14.22 -3.14 18.46
C SER A 137 13.09 -2.16 18.13
N SER A 138 13.34 -0.84 18.23
CA SER A 138 12.34 0.18 17.88
C SER A 138 12.03 0.20 16.38
N ASN A 139 13.06 0.14 15.54
CA ASN A 139 12.89 0.08 14.09
C ASN A 139 12.25 -1.25 13.66
N GLU A 140 12.63 -2.35 14.30
CA GLU A 140 12.04 -3.67 14.07
C GLU A 140 10.54 -3.69 14.41
N GLU A 141 10.14 -3.08 15.52
CA GLU A 141 8.73 -2.99 15.90
C GLU A 141 7.92 -2.14 14.90
N LYS A 142 8.43 -0.96 14.50
CA LYS A 142 7.79 -0.12 13.48
C LYS A 142 7.56 -0.88 12.18
N ILE A 143 8.59 -1.58 11.69
CA ILE A 143 8.52 -2.38 10.47
C ILE A 143 7.48 -3.49 10.60
N ASN A 144 7.50 -4.26 11.70
CA ASN A 144 6.55 -5.35 11.92
C ASN A 144 5.10 -4.88 11.96
N ASN A 145 4.85 -3.74 12.60
CA ASN A 145 3.51 -3.14 12.68
C ASN A 145 3.00 -2.74 11.30
N LEU A 146 3.84 -2.06 10.50
CA LEU A 146 3.47 -1.65 9.15
C LEU A 146 3.31 -2.83 8.21
N LEU A 147 4.21 -3.81 8.28
CA LEU A 147 4.13 -5.05 7.50
C LEU A 147 2.81 -5.79 7.77
N THR A 148 2.43 -5.89 9.04
CA THR A 148 1.16 -6.51 9.45
C THR A 148 -0.03 -5.70 8.96
N LEU A 149 0.01 -4.37 9.08
CA LEU A 149 -1.04 -3.47 8.62
C LEU A 149 -1.29 -3.63 7.12
N HIS A 150 -0.23 -3.56 6.31
CA HIS A 150 -0.32 -3.71 4.86
C HIS A 150 -0.82 -5.10 4.46
N THR A 151 -0.42 -6.16 5.17
CA THR A 151 -0.95 -7.51 4.92
C THR A 151 -2.46 -7.59 5.20
N ILE A 152 -2.94 -6.94 6.28
CA ILE A 152 -4.37 -6.90 6.60
C ILE A 152 -5.13 -6.12 5.52
N SER A 153 -4.60 -4.98 5.08
CA SER A 153 -5.21 -4.17 4.01
C SER A 153 -5.23 -4.90 2.67
N LEU A 154 -4.14 -5.60 2.32
CA LEU A 154 -4.05 -6.47 1.16
C LEU A 154 -5.16 -7.54 1.21
N ASN A 155 -5.29 -8.25 2.33
CA ASN A 155 -6.34 -9.27 2.48
C ASN A 155 -7.73 -8.67 2.22
N LYS A 156 -8.05 -7.54 2.87
CA LYS A 156 -9.34 -6.86 2.67
C LYS A 156 -9.58 -6.42 1.23
N ALA A 157 -8.53 -6.05 0.51
CA ALA A 157 -8.63 -5.68 -0.90
C ALA A 157 -8.88 -6.91 -1.77
N LEU A 158 -8.15 -8.02 -1.55
CA LEU A 158 -8.33 -9.28 -2.26
C LEU A 158 -9.74 -9.87 -2.10
N GLU A 159 -10.31 -9.80 -0.90
CA GLU A 159 -11.70 -10.24 -0.64
C GLU A 159 -12.76 -9.44 -1.43
N LYS A 160 -12.40 -8.26 -1.94
CA LYS A 160 -13.29 -7.35 -2.67
C LYS A 160 -12.96 -7.27 -4.16
N VAL A 161 -11.97 -8.01 -4.66
CA VAL A 161 -11.67 -8.02 -6.09
C VAL A 161 -12.85 -8.62 -6.84
N ASP A 162 -13.41 -7.83 -7.75
CA ASP A 162 -14.63 -8.11 -8.52
C ASP A 162 -14.43 -7.96 -10.03
N ASP A 163 -13.18 -8.08 -10.49
CA ASP A 163 -12.81 -8.01 -11.91
C ASP A 163 -13.27 -9.24 -12.71
N THR A 164 -13.40 -9.10 -14.03
CA THR A 164 -13.74 -10.21 -14.96
C THR A 164 -12.86 -11.44 -14.79
N ASN A 165 -11.59 -11.26 -14.39
CA ASN A 165 -10.62 -12.31 -14.10
C ASN A 165 -10.22 -12.36 -12.62
N ALA A 166 -11.15 -12.04 -11.70
CA ALA A 166 -10.88 -11.90 -10.27
C ALA A 166 -10.02 -13.03 -9.68
N THR A 167 -10.36 -14.29 -9.97
CA THR A 167 -9.61 -15.46 -9.48
C THR A 167 -8.13 -15.42 -9.89
N GLU A 168 -7.86 -15.21 -11.17
CA GLU A 168 -6.49 -15.17 -11.71
C GLU A 168 -5.70 -13.98 -11.18
N THR A 169 -6.35 -12.81 -11.07
CA THR A 169 -5.76 -11.61 -10.47
C THR A 169 -5.39 -11.85 -9.00
N ILE A 170 -6.27 -12.48 -8.23
CA ILE A 170 -6.02 -12.78 -6.81
C ILE A 170 -4.88 -13.79 -6.66
N GLU A 171 -4.85 -14.82 -7.50
CA GLU A 171 -3.80 -15.84 -7.52
C GLU A 171 -2.43 -15.24 -7.87
N ASP A 172 -2.35 -14.40 -8.89
CA ASP A 172 -1.10 -13.75 -9.28
C ASP A 172 -0.58 -12.82 -8.17
N ILE A 173 -1.45 -11.99 -7.58
CA ILE A 173 -1.07 -11.12 -6.46
C ILE A 173 -0.65 -11.96 -5.24
N SER A 174 -1.38 -13.04 -4.94
CA SER A 174 -1.10 -13.90 -3.78
C SER A 174 0.21 -14.65 -3.92
N THR A 175 0.47 -15.27 -5.07
CA THR A 175 1.73 -15.99 -5.34
C THR A 175 2.91 -15.03 -5.38
N SER A 176 2.76 -13.84 -5.95
CA SER A 176 3.80 -12.81 -5.97
C SER A 176 4.10 -12.26 -4.58
N PHE A 177 3.07 -11.93 -3.79
CA PHE A 177 3.25 -11.47 -2.41
C PHE A 177 3.98 -12.52 -1.56
N ARG A 178 3.54 -13.79 -1.65
CA ARG A 178 4.19 -14.90 -0.93
C ARG A 178 5.65 -15.06 -1.31
N ALA A 179 5.96 -14.99 -2.60
CA ALA A 179 7.32 -15.03 -3.11
C ALA A 179 8.18 -13.90 -2.57
N GLU A 180 7.67 -12.66 -2.58
CA GLU A 180 8.36 -11.48 -2.03
C GLU A 180 8.63 -11.63 -0.53
N MET A 181 7.62 -12.02 0.25
CA MET A 181 7.75 -12.20 1.69
C MET A 181 8.80 -13.26 2.05
N ASN A 182 8.77 -14.41 1.39
CA ASN A 182 9.68 -15.51 1.68
C ASN A 182 11.11 -15.21 1.22
N ALA A 183 11.28 -14.62 0.03
CA ALA A 183 12.60 -14.26 -0.50
C ALA A 183 13.30 -13.25 0.40
N HIS A 184 12.61 -12.16 0.75
CA HIS A 184 13.19 -11.13 1.63
C HIS A 184 13.37 -11.64 3.07
N ALA A 185 12.52 -12.53 3.58
CA ALA A 185 12.73 -13.18 4.87
C ALA A 185 14.02 -14.03 4.91
N LYS A 186 14.32 -14.76 3.82
CA LYS A 186 15.59 -15.52 3.66
C LYS A 186 16.79 -14.58 3.57
N VAL A 187 16.71 -13.52 2.76
CA VAL A 187 17.78 -12.51 2.64
C VAL A 187 18.09 -11.87 4.01
N LEU A 188 17.07 -11.50 4.77
CA LEU A 188 17.21 -11.00 6.14
C LEU A 188 17.93 -11.99 7.07
N ALA A 189 17.60 -13.28 6.99
CA ALA A 189 18.27 -14.32 7.78
C ALA A 189 19.76 -14.41 7.44
N VAL A 190 20.10 -14.44 6.14
CA VAL A 190 21.47 -14.46 5.63
C VAL A 190 22.27 -13.23 6.09
N ILE A 191 21.67 -12.04 6.06
CA ILE A 191 22.32 -10.81 6.53
C ILE A 191 22.68 -10.93 8.03
N LYS A 192 21.73 -11.41 8.85
CA LYS A 192 21.94 -11.57 10.29
C LYS A 192 23.01 -12.61 10.60
N GLU A 193 23.03 -13.74 9.90
CA GLU A 193 24.06 -14.78 10.05
C GLU A 193 25.47 -14.23 9.78
N LYS A 194 25.63 -13.46 8.70
CA LYS A 194 26.92 -12.80 8.40
C LYS A 194 27.33 -11.77 9.44
N GLN A 195 26.37 -11.08 10.04
CA GLN A 195 26.67 -10.15 11.14
C GLN A 195 27.10 -10.87 12.40
N LYS A 196 26.50 -12.02 12.72
CA LYS A 196 26.93 -12.87 13.83
C LYS A 196 28.38 -13.35 13.62
N GLN A 197 28.69 -13.87 12.43
CA GLN A 197 30.06 -14.31 12.08
C GLN A 197 31.11 -13.19 12.20
N LYS A 198 30.75 -11.93 11.90
CA LYS A 198 31.65 -10.77 12.10
C LYS A 198 31.82 -10.35 13.56
N LYS A 199 30.88 -10.71 14.45
CA LYS A 199 30.87 -10.32 15.86
C LYS A 199 31.42 -11.39 16.82
N SER A 200 31.79 -12.56 16.33
CA SER A 200 32.25 -13.72 17.13
C SER A 200 33.64 -13.57 17.80
N ASN A 201 34.03 -12.36 18.22
CA ASN A 201 35.10 -12.16 19.22
C ASN A 201 34.56 -11.82 20.63
N ASP A 202 33.24 -11.79 20.85
CA ASP A 202 32.67 -11.73 22.20
C ASP A 202 31.44 -12.63 22.32
N ASN A 203 31.33 -13.25 23.49
CA ASN A 203 30.50 -14.41 23.82
C ASN A 203 28.98 -14.19 23.73
N GLU A 204 28.29 -15.32 23.51
CA GLU A 204 26.86 -15.60 23.74
C GLU A 204 25.84 -14.59 23.24
N VAL A 205 25.23 -14.90 22.08
CA VAL A 205 23.89 -14.40 21.76
C VAL A 205 23.04 -15.51 21.16
N GLU A 206 21.94 -15.81 21.85
CA GLU A 206 20.91 -16.79 21.51
C GLU A 206 20.46 -16.76 20.04
N LYS A 207 19.88 -17.88 19.61
CA LYS A 207 19.12 -18.02 18.36
C LYS A 207 17.82 -17.20 18.45
N GLU A 208 17.92 -15.89 18.51
CA GLU A 208 16.74 -15.05 18.34
C GLU A 208 16.39 -15.03 16.85
N ASP A 209 15.42 -15.86 16.46
CA ASP A 209 14.82 -15.82 15.13
C ASP A 209 14.33 -14.39 14.85
N ASN A 210 14.65 -13.87 13.66
CA ASN A 210 14.30 -12.51 13.29
C ASN A 210 12.76 -12.36 13.29
N LYS A 211 12.23 -11.51 14.18
CA LYS A 211 10.79 -11.28 14.34
C LYS A 211 10.15 -10.83 13.03
N ILE A 212 10.87 -10.05 12.21
CA ILE A 212 10.43 -9.61 10.88
C ILE A 212 10.37 -10.78 9.91
N SER A 213 11.41 -11.62 9.83
CA SER A 213 11.41 -12.79 8.95
C SER A 213 10.27 -13.75 9.30
N ASN A 214 9.99 -13.97 10.58
CA ASN A 214 8.87 -14.80 11.03
C ASN A 214 7.52 -14.16 10.68
N THR A 215 7.38 -12.85 10.90
CA THR A 215 6.15 -12.11 10.55
C THR A 215 5.87 -12.16 9.05
N ALA A 216 6.90 -12.01 8.22
CA ALA A 216 6.79 -12.12 6.76
C ALA A 216 6.28 -13.51 6.33
N LYS A 217 6.89 -14.59 6.85
CA LYS A 217 6.44 -15.97 6.57
C LYS A 217 5.00 -16.21 7.03
N VAL A 218 4.64 -15.76 8.23
CA VAL A 218 3.27 -15.87 8.76
C VAL A 218 2.28 -15.10 7.88
N ASN A 219 2.66 -13.92 7.38
CA ASN A 219 1.81 -13.12 6.50
C ASN A 219 1.66 -13.76 5.12
N ALA A 220 2.71 -14.36 4.57
CA ALA A 220 2.63 -15.17 3.35
C ALA A 220 1.62 -16.33 3.50
N GLU A 221 1.67 -17.05 4.62
CA GLU A 221 0.73 -18.14 4.92
C GLU A 221 -0.71 -17.66 5.11
N LYS A 222 -0.92 -16.46 5.67
CA LYS A 222 -2.27 -15.86 5.73
C LYS A 222 -2.84 -15.65 4.33
N ILE A 223 -2.06 -15.07 3.41
CA ILE A 223 -2.48 -14.80 2.03
C ILE A 223 -2.73 -16.10 1.26
N LYS A 224 -1.90 -17.14 1.45
CA LYS A 224 -2.13 -18.48 0.88
C LYS A 224 -3.51 -19.05 1.25
N LYS A 225 -3.95 -18.90 2.50
CA LYS A 225 -5.25 -19.42 2.95
C LYS A 225 -6.42 -18.73 2.23
N ILE A 226 -6.28 -17.45 1.90
CA ILE A 226 -7.30 -16.66 1.20
C ILE A 226 -7.38 -17.10 -0.26
N SER A 227 -6.25 -17.20 -0.97
CA SER A 227 -6.23 -17.67 -2.36
C SER A 227 -6.88 -19.06 -2.48
N ASN A 228 -6.58 -19.96 -1.54
CA ASN A 228 -7.14 -21.32 -1.54
C ASN A 228 -8.65 -21.36 -1.26
N LYS A 229 -9.22 -20.36 -0.58
CA LYS A 229 -10.67 -20.28 -0.33
C LYS A 229 -11.46 -19.86 -1.57
N ILE A 230 -10.83 -19.10 -2.46
CA ILE A 230 -11.44 -18.49 -3.64
C ILE A 230 -11.50 -19.46 -4.83
N ASN A 231 -10.68 -20.51 -4.78
CA ASN A 231 -10.47 -21.43 -5.88
C ASN A 231 -11.56 -22.52 -5.97
N LYS A 232 -12.70 -22.21 -6.58
CA LYS A 232 -13.86 -23.12 -6.61
C LYS A 232 -14.17 -23.85 -7.92
N GLU A 233 -13.74 -23.44 -9.11
CA GLU A 233 -14.46 -23.96 -10.30
C GLU A 233 -13.76 -24.09 -11.66
N ASN A 234 -12.44 -23.88 -11.83
CA ASN A 234 -11.85 -23.81 -13.18
C ASN A 234 -10.76 -24.86 -13.50
N ILE A 235 -11.20 -26.12 -13.69
CA ILE A 235 -10.39 -27.22 -14.25
C ILE A 235 -9.78 -26.84 -15.61
N VAL A 236 -10.47 -26.03 -16.42
CA VAL A 236 -10.04 -25.64 -17.78
C VAL A 236 -8.74 -24.81 -17.77
N LYS A 237 -8.42 -24.10 -16.68
CA LYS A 237 -7.21 -23.27 -16.59
C LYS A 237 -5.98 -24.01 -16.06
N TYR A 238 -6.14 -25.18 -15.44
CA TYR A 238 -5.04 -25.92 -14.81
C TYR A 238 -3.91 -26.22 -15.80
N ASN A 239 -4.22 -26.83 -16.95
CA ASN A 239 -3.20 -27.21 -17.93
C ASN A 239 -2.45 -26.01 -18.50
N SER A 240 -3.15 -24.90 -18.79
CA SER A 240 -2.50 -23.67 -19.27
C SER A 240 -1.56 -23.10 -18.21
N LYS A 241 -2.01 -23.06 -16.95
CA LYS A 241 -1.22 -22.56 -15.83
C LYS A 241 -0.01 -23.45 -15.54
N LYS A 242 -0.19 -24.76 -15.65
CA LYS A 242 0.88 -25.75 -15.47
C LYS A 242 2.01 -25.55 -16.47
N GLU A 243 1.69 -25.34 -17.75
CA GLU A 243 2.71 -25.05 -18.77
C GLU A 243 3.39 -23.68 -18.53
N GLU A 244 2.64 -22.67 -18.08
CA GLU A 244 3.22 -21.38 -17.68
C GLU A 244 4.26 -21.58 -16.56
N VAL A 245 3.89 -22.27 -15.47
CA VAL A 245 4.78 -22.52 -14.32
C VAL A 245 5.99 -23.35 -14.73
N LYS A 246 5.80 -24.39 -15.54
CA LYS A 246 6.91 -25.19 -16.08
C LYS A 246 7.89 -24.33 -16.88
N SER A 247 7.38 -23.48 -17.77
CA SER A 247 8.23 -22.56 -18.55
C SER A 247 8.96 -21.54 -17.67
N LEU A 248 8.33 -21.07 -16.58
CA LEU A 248 8.98 -20.17 -15.61
C LEU A 248 10.14 -20.87 -14.88
N ILE A 249 9.98 -22.14 -14.55
CA ILE A 249 11.03 -22.96 -13.93
C ILE A 249 12.21 -23.13 -14.88
N GLU A 250 11.95 -23.56 -16.11
CA GLU A 250 12.97 -23.76 -17.14
C GLU A 250 13.75 -22.47 -17.41
N ASN A 251 13.05 -21.37 -17.68
CA ASN A 251 13.66 -20.07 -17.94
C ASN A 251 14.50 -19.54 -16.76
N THR A 252 14.03 -19.76 -15.53
CA THR A 252 14.76 -19.29 -14.34
C THR A 252 16.00 -20.14 -14.09
N ASP A 253 15.89 -21.46 -14.20
CA ASP A 253 17.02 -22.38 -14.03
C ASP A 253 18.10 -22.15 -15.11
N GLU A 254 17.70 -21.92 -16.36
CA GLU A 254 18.62 -21.55 -17.43
C GLU A 254 19.35 -20.24 -17.11
N LYS A 255 18.64 -19.18 -16.71
CA LYS A 255 19.26 -17.89 -16.34
C LYS A 255 20.29 -18.04 -15.22
N VAL A 256 20.00 -18.86 -14.22
CA VAL A 256 20.93 -19.15 -13.12
C VAL A 256 22.17 -19.88 -13.66
N LYS A 257 21.99 -20.93 -14.45
CA LYS A 257 23.09 -21.69 -15.07
C LYS A 257 24.01 -20.82 -15.94
N TYR A 258 23.44 -20.03 -16.86
CA TYR A 258 24.20 -19.14 -17.73
C TYR A 258 25.02 -18.10 -16.94
N THR A 259 24.44 -17.54 -15.88
CA THR A 259 25.12 -16.52 -15.05
C THR A 259 26.29 -17.12 -14.27
N ASN A 260 26.15 -18.37 -13.82
CA ASN A 260 27.19 -19.08 -13.08
C ASN A 260 28.38 -19.51 -13.96
N GLN A 261 28.16 -19.81 -15.25
CA GLN A 261 29.21 -20.23 -16.18
C GLN A 261 30.14 -19.09 -16.63
N ASN A 262 29.65 -17.85 -16.72
CA ASN A 262 30.41 -16.71 -17.27
C ASN A 262 31.39 -16.03 -16.26
N GLU A 263 32.05 -16.79 -15.38
CA GLU A 263 32.91 -16.31 -14.26
C GLU A 263 32.26 -15.29 -13.31
N ASN A 264 31.01 -14.93 -13.56
CA ASN A 264 30.21 -14.01 -12.79
C ASN A 264 29.50 -14.73 -11.62
N LYS A 265 30.23 -15.60 -10.91
CA LYS A 265 29.74 -16.35 -9.74
C LYS A 265 28.95 -15.45 -8.78
N ILE A 266 27.73 -15.90 -8.43
CA ILE A 266 26.86 -15.24 -7.45
C ILE A 266 27.49 -15.48 -6.08
N GLU A 267 28.39 -14.60 -5.67
CA GLU A 267 29.10 -14.79 -4.42
C GLU A 267 28.20 -14.36 -3.25
N ILE A 268 27.49 -15.32 -2.66
CA ILE A 268 26.90 -15.40 -1.30
C ILE A 268 25.87 -16.56 -1.26
N SER A 269 25.58 -17.12 -0.07
CA SER A 269 24.59 -18.18 0.24
C SER A 269 23.21 -18.13 -0.46
N THR A 270 22.90 -17.05 -1.17
CA THR A 270 21.73 -16.91 -2.02
C THR A 270 21.76 -17.81 -3.26
N GLU A 271 22.94 -18.25 -3.75
CA GLU A 271 23.02 -19.19 -4.88
C GLU A 271 22.44 -20.55 -4.51
N ASP A 272 22.90 -21.11 -3.38
CA ASP A 272 22.39 -22.36 -2.82
C ASP A 272 20.90 -22.24 -2.45
N ASP A 273 20.49 -21.12 -1.85
CA ASP A 273 19.07 -20.85 -1.59
C ASP A 273 18.25 -20.74 -2.88
N THR A 274 18.81 -20.18 -3.96
CA THR A 274 18.13 -20.08 -5.27
C THR A 274 17.91 -21.48 -5.85
N HIS A 275 18.96 -22.30 -5.95
CA HIS A 275 18.85 -23.67 -6.47
C HIS A 275 17.89 -24.52 -5.64
N LYS A 276 18.02 -24.50 -4.31
CA LYS A 276 17.08 -25.18 -3.41
C LYS A 276 15.63 -24.73 -3.61
N THR A 277 15.41 -23.47 -3.93
CA THR A 277 14.05 -22.93 -4.14
C THR A 277 13.51 -23.31 -5.53
N ILE A 278 14.36 -23.41 -6.55
CA ILE A 278 14.00 -23.98 -7.86
C ILE A 278 13.61 -25.45 -7.71
N ASP A 279 14.39 -26.24 -6.96
CA ASP A 279 14.09 -27.65 -6.74
C ASP A 279 12.78 -27.84 -5.98
N LYS A 280 12.51 -27.02 -4.95
CA LYS A 280 11.19 -26.98 -4.30
C LYS A 280 10.05 -26.65 -5.28
N ALA A 281 10.27 -25.74 -6.22
CA ALA A 281 9.26 -25.43 -7.23
C ALA A 281 8.97 -26.65 -8.12
N ARG A 282 10.00 -27.43 -8.48
CA ARG A 282 9.84 -28.70 -9.21
C ARG A 282 9.10 -29.75 -8.40
N GLU A 283 9.46 -29.92 -7.13
CA GLU A 283 8.76 -30.84 -6.21
C GLU A 283 7.26 -30.51 -6.11
N TYR A 284 6.91 -29.23 -5.96
CA TYR A 284 5.51 -28.81 -5.95
C TYR A 284 4.79 -29.01 -7.29
N LEU A 285 5.49 -28.84 -8.42
CA LEU A 285 4.93 -29.11 -9.74
C LEU A 285 4.66 -30.61 -9.92
N GLU A 286 5.60 -31.46 -9.52
CA GLU A 286 5.44 -32.91 -9.55
C GLU A 286 4.28 -33.38 -8.66
N ASP A 287 4.22 -32.90 -7.41
CA ASP A 287 3.13 -33.16 -6.47
C ASP A 287 1.77 -32.70 -7.03
N SER A 288 1.73 -31.52 -7.67
CA SER A 288 0.56 -31.05 -8.40
C SER A 288 0.12 -32.04 -9.49
N THR A 289 1.06 -32.53 -10.31
CA THR A 289 0.74 -33.48 -11.38
C THR A 289 0.27 -34.84 -10.88
N MET A 290 0.75 -35.26 -9.71
CA MET A 290 0.35 -36.51 -9.08
C MET A 290 -1.08 -36.41 -8.57
N LYS A 291 -1.40 -35.35 -7.82
CA LYS A 291 -2.76 -35.09 -7.30
C LYS A 291 -3.80 -34.91 -8.41
N ASP A 292 -3.41 -34.30 -9.52
CA ASP A 292 -4.27 -34.17 -10.71
C ASP A 292 -4.65 -35.56 -11.28
N LYS A 293 -3.68 -36.47 -11.37
CA LYS A 293 -3.93 -37.86 -11.81
C LYS A 293 -4.81 -38.65 -10.84
N GLU A 294 -4.74 -38.35 -9.55
CA GLU A 294 -5.57 -38.94 -8.50
C GLU A 294 -7.00 -38.37 -8.48
N GLY A 295 -7.27 -37.31 -9.27
CA GLY A 295 -8.56 -36.62 -9.31
C GLY A 295 -8.76 -35.58 -8.20
N ASP A 296 -7.74 -35.33 -7.37
CA ASP A 296 -7.75 -34.30 -6.34
C ASP A 296 -7.33 -32.94 -6.93
N TRP A 297 -8.20 -32.41 -7.79
CA TRP A 297 -7.94 -31.22 -8.59
C TRP A 297 -7.66 -29.97 -7.75
N LYS A 298 -8.31 -29.85 -6.59
CA LYS A 298 -8.18 -28.67 -5.72
C LYS A 298 -6.80 -28.65 -5.07
N GLU A 299 -6.32 -29.81 -4.65
CA GLU A 299 -5.05 -29.92 -3.98
C GLU A 299 -3.93 -29.91 -5.03
N ALA A 300 -4.18 -30.47 -6.22
CA ALA A 300 -3.33 -30.31 -7.39
C ALA A 300 -3.12 -28.84 -7.75
N TYR A 301 -4.19 -28.05 -7.82
CA TYR A 301 -4.08 -26.62 -8.14
C TYR A 301 -3.41 -25.84 -7.01
N SER A 302 -3.69 -26.15 -5.74
CA SER A 302 -2.98 -25.53 -4.61
C SER A 302 -1.47 -25.80 -4.69
N SER A 303 -1.06 -27.03 -4.99
CA SER A 303 0.36 -27.37 -5.18
C SER A 303 0.95 -26.66 -6.40
N LEU A 304 0.18 -26.44 -7.47
CA LEU A 304 0.63 -25.66 -8.63
C LEU A 304 0.92 -24.19 -8.24
N LEU A 305 0.05 -23.57 -7.44
CA LEU A 305 0.28 -22.21 -6.92
C LEU A 305 1.49 -22.16 -5.96
N ASP A 306 1.75 -23.23 -5.21
CA ASP A 306 2.95 -23.35 -4.38
C ASP A 306 4.22 -23.44 -5.23
N SER A 307 4.16 -24.15 -6.36
CA SER A 307 5.23 -24.18 -7.37
C SER A 307 5.47 -22.79 -7.97
N GLU A 308 4.41 -22.10 -8.41
CA GLU A 308 4.50 -20.73 -8.97
C GLU A 308 5.11 -19.74 -7.97
N SER A 309 4.63 -19.76 -6.71
CA SER A 309 5.17 -18.92 -5.65
C SER A 309 6.65 -19.22 -5.40
N SER A 310 7.05 -20.50 -5.41
CA SER A 310 8.43 -20.90 -5.17
C SER A 310 9.36 -20.47 -6.30
N ILE A 311 8.93 -20.59 -7.57
CA ILE A 311 9.77 -20.15 -8.69
C ILE A 311 9.89 -18.63 -8.78
N LYS A 312 8.82 -17.88 -8.46
CA LYS A 312 8.88 -16.43 -8.29
C LYS A 312 9.85 -16.05 -7.16
N GLU A 313 9.84 -16.79 -6.05
CA GLU A 313 10.75 -16.59 -4.92
C GLU A 313 12.21 -16.79 -5.34
N ALA A 314 12.51 -17.88 -6.05
CA ALA A 314 13.86 -18.17 -6.56
C ALA A 314 14.38 -17.06 -7.48
N ASN A 315 13.53 -16.51 -8.36
CA ASN A 315 13.90 -15.39 -9.22
C ASN A 315 14.24 -14.12 -8.42
N ILE A 316 13.51 -13.84 -7.34
CA ILE A 316 13.80 -12.70 -6.46
C ILE A 316 15.14 -12.91 -5.73
N LEU A 317 15.38 -14.11 -5.20
CA LEU A 317 16.66 -14.47 -4.56
C LEU A 317 17.84 -14.31 -5.51
N PHE A 318 17.70 -14.81 -6.74
CA PHE A 318 18.70 -14.69 -7.80
C PHE A 318 19.02 -13.21 -8.09
N LYS A 319 18.00 -12.37 -8.32
CA LYS A 319 18.16 -10.93 -8.57
C LYS A 319 18.85 -10.21 -7.41
N ASN A 320 18.45 -10.50 -6.17
CA ASN A 320 19.08 -9.91 -4.98
C ASN A 320 20.55 -10.35 -4.84
N GLY A 321 20.86 -11.60 -5.19
CA GLY A 321 22.24 -12.10 -5.25
C GLY A 321 23.11 -11.30 -6.23
N ILE A 322 22.59 -11.02 -7.44
CA ILE A 322 23.29 -10.21 -8.45
C ILE A 322 23.51 -8.77 -7.96
N LYS A 323 22.45 -8.10 -7.47
CA LYS A 323 22.53 -6.70 -7.02
C LYS A 323 23.62 -6.48 -5.96
N HIS A 324 23.73 -7.40 -5.00
CA HIS A 324 24.75 -7.31 -3.96
C HIS A 324 26.18 -7.46 -4.43
N LYS A 325 26.40 -8.14 -5.57
CA LYS A 325 27.71 -8.24 -6.18
C LYS A 325 28.14 -6.92 -6.80
N GLU A 326 27.24 -6.24 -7.51
CA GLU A 326 27.50 -4.94 -8.15
C GLU A 326 27.83 -3.86 -7.12
N GLU A 327 27.05 -3.76 -6.04
CA GLU A 327 27.28 -2.81 -4.93
C GLU A 327 28.66 -2.98 -4.27
N ARG A 328 29.25 -4.18 -4.31
CA ARG A 328 30.59 -4.45 -3.77
C ARG A 328 31.71 -4.07 -4.74
N LYS A 329 31.53 -4.33 -6.05
CA LYS A 329 32.53 -3.93 -7.06
C LYS A 329 32.74 -2.41 -7.02
N ASN A 330 31.64 -1.65 -7.02
CA ASN A 330 31.67 -0.19 -6.97
C ASN A 330 32.24 0.42 -5.67
N LYS A 331 32.47 -0.38 -4.61
CA LYS A 331 33.11 0.07 -3.36
C LYS A 331 34.61 -0.21 -3.29
N ARG A 332 35.15 -0.96 -4.26
CA ARG A 332 36.58 -1.34 -4.33
C ARG A 332 37.37 -0.50 -5.34
N ASP A 333 36.67 0.28 -6.17
CA ASP A 333 37.23 1.27 -7.10
C ASP A 333 37.14 2.68 -6.49
#